data_AF-A0A1V4XNJ2-F1
#
_entry.id   AF-A0A1V4XNJ2-F1
#
_cell.length_a   1.000
_cell.length_b   1.000
_cell.length_c   1.000
_cell.angle_alpha   90.00
_cell.angle_beta   90.00
_cell.angle_gamma   90.00
#
_symmetry.space_group_name_H-M   'P 1'
#
loop_
_entity.id
_entity.type
_entity.pdbx_description
1 polymer ?
#
loop_
_entity_poly.entity_id
_entity_poly.type
_entity_poly.pdbx_seq_one_letter_code
_entity_poly.pdbx_strand_id
1 'polypeptide(L)'
;MSVSDAVRYHLQVAEDKEFHKIVLDKTDLNDSTFNAGGLEYGTYYFRIRSVAKDGYMGTWSDTLSFILAPPPPTPTVEQPVVSGKEILLRSKSVGKDFSYHFQISRDVQFNKILIDQRSNIPEITIPKPKDSGIYFVRTAAIDVNGDAGEFSSPQSFEIKRFPYEWIGGGGLILLLLLAVQ
;
A
#
# COMPACT_ATOMS: atom_id res chain seq x y z
N MET A 1 -9.32 19.16 -41.66
CA MET A 1 -10.09 17.92 -41.88
C MET A 1 -10.74 17.54 -40.55
N SER A 2 -12.05 17.35 -40.53
CA SER A 2 -12.82 17.14 -39.29
C SER A 2 -12.65 15.71 -38.78
N VAL A 3 -12.66 15.53 -37.46
CA VAL A 3 -12.49 14.26 -36.72
C VAL A 3 -13.67 13.28 -36.94
N SER A 4 -14.67 13.65 -37.73
CA SER A 4 -15.95 12.93 -37.88
C SER A 4 -15.90 11.59 -38.64
N ASP A 5 -14.78 11.20 -39.25
CA ASP A 5 -14.60 9.91 -39.94
C ASP A 5 -13.67 8.92 -39.20
N ALA A 6 -13.19 9.28 -38.00
CA ALA A 6 -12.37 8.37 -37.19
C ALA A 6 -13.25 7.21 -36.67
N VAL A 7 -12.91 5.99 -37.05
CA VAL A 7 -13.61 4.78 -36.59
C VAL A 7 -12.82 4.09 -35.48
N ARG A 8 -11.50 4.28 -35.45
CA ARG A 8 -10.58 3.65 -34.50
C ARG A 8 -9.44 4.58 -34.12
N TYR A 9 -8.70 4.20 -33.09
CA TYR A 9 -7.48 4.86 -32.66
C TYR A 9 -6.28 3.93 -32.76
N HIS A 10 -5.14 4.52 -33.11
CA HIS A 10 -3.84 3.90 -33.02
C HIS A 10 -3.08 4.54 -31.85
N LEU A 11 -2.78 3.73 -30.82
CA LEU A 11 -2.01 4.09 -29.63
C LEU A 11 -0.64 3.42 -29.68
N GLN A 12 0.41 4.20 -29.42
CA GLN A 12 1.74 3.67 -29.11
C GLN A 12 2.16 4.12 -27.72
N VAL A 13 2.79 3.20 -26.97
CA VAL A 13 3.49 3.46 -25.70
C VAL A 13 4.93 3.00 -25.84
N ALA A 14 5.88 3.82 -25.40
CA ALA A 14 7.31 3.59 -25.50
C ALA A 14 8.06 3.96 -24.22
N GLU A 15 9.24 3.39 -24.04
CA GLU A 15 10.16 3.70 -22.93
C GLU A 15 11.00 4.97 -23.18
N ASP A 16 11.03 5.47 -24.43
CA ASP A 16 11.70 6.69 -24.83
C ASP A 16 10.77 7.63 -25.59
N LYS A 17 11.07 8.93 -25.51
CA LYS A 17 10.23 9.99 -26.07
C LYS A 17 10.20 9.99 -27.59
N GLU A 18 11.25 9.46 -28.22
CA GLU A 18 11.42 9.37 -29.66
C GLU A 18 10.71 8.14 -30.26
N PHE A 19 10.13 7.27 -29.41
CA PHE A 19 9.45 6.03 -29.79
C PHE A 19 10.36 5.02 -30.51
N HIS A 20 11.64 4.93 -30.14
CA HIS A 20 12.55 3.88 -30.63
C HIS A 20 12.34 2.52 -29.94
N LYS A 21 11.80 2.53 -28.71
CA LYS A 21 11.51 1.36 -27.87
C LYS A 21 10.01 1.29 -27.55
N ILE A 22 9.23 0.91 -28.55
CA ILE A 22 7.78 0.72 -28.39
C ILE A 22 7.53 -0.56 -27.61
N VAL A 23 6.81 -0.45 -26.49
CA VAL A 23 6.40 -1.56 -25.63
C VAL A 23 4.94 -1.96 -25.86
N LEU A 24 4.14 -1.06 -26.43
CA LEU A 24 2.75 -1.32 -26.80
C LEU A 24 2.41 -0.57 -28.08
N ASP A 25 1.84 -1.29 -29.05
CA ASP A 25 1.31 -0.74 -30.30
C ASP A 25 -0.06 -1.38 -30.56
N LYS A 26 -1.11 -0.55 -30.54
CA LYS A 26 -2.51 -0.96 -30.75
C LYS A 26 -3.12 -0.09 -31.83
N THR A 27 -3.63 -0.69 -32.90
CA THR A 27 -4.07 0.04 -34.11
C THR A 27 -5.59 0.07 -34.29
N ASP A 28 -6.33 -0.67 -33.46
CA ASP A 28 -7.74 -1.01 -33.64
C ASP A 28 -8.63 -0.67 -32.45
N LEU A 29 -8.21 0.28 -31.61
CA LEU A 29 -8.96 0.69 -30.42
C LEU A 29 -10.23 1.44 -30.83
N ASN A 30 -11.40 0.95 -30.42
CA ASN A 30 -12.69 1.60 -30.68
C ASN A 30 -13.10 2.55 -29.55
N ASP A 31 -12.61 2.30 -28.33
CA ASP A 31 -12.90 3.10 -27.15
C ASP A 31 -11.86 4.20 -26.94
N SER A 32 -12.27 5.26 -26.24
CA SER A 32 -11.39 6.36 -25.82
C SER A 32 -10.57 6.03 -24.56
N THR A 33 -10.74 4.83 -24.00
CA THR A 33 -9.98 4.34 -22.85
C THR A 33 -9.34 3.01 -23.18
N PHE A 34 -8.13 2.79 -22.66
CA PHE A 34 -7.39 1.55 -22.86
C PHE A 34 -6.55 1.25 -21.61
N ASN A 35 -6.65 0.02 -21.12
CA ASN A 35 -5.80 -0.46 -20.04
C ASN A 35 -4.61 -1.20 -20.65
N ALA A 36 -3.41 -0.64 -20.51
CA ALA A 36 -2.20 -1.19 -21.12
C ALA A 36 -1.85 -2.58 -20.57
N GLY A 37 -2.01 -2.80 -19.26
CA GLY A 37 -1.66 -4.05 -18.57
C GLY A 37 -0.18 -4.46 -18.74
N GLY A 38 0.39 -5.14 -17.74
CA GLY A 38 1.70 -5.79 -17.89
C GLY A 38 2.90 -4.88 -18.25
N LEU A 39 2.79 -3.58 -18.00
CA LEU A 39 3.93 -2.67 -18.04
C LEU A 39 4.71 -2.78 -16.72
N GLU A 40 6.03 -2.79 -16.81
CA GLU A 40 6.92 -2.69 -15.66
C GLU A 40 6.87 -1.28 -15.05
N TYR A 41 7.34 -1.13 -13.81
CA TYR A 41 7.43 0.20 -13.21
C TYR A 41 8.46 1.06 -13.95
N GLY A 42 8.08 2.28 -14.29
CA GLY A 42 8.94 3.16 -15.08
C GLY A 42 8.23 4.38 -15.65
N THR A 43 9.00 5.18 -16.38
CA THR A 43 8.50 6.33 -17.14
C THR A 43 8.20 5.88 -18.56
N TYR A 44 7.01 6.22 -19.03
CA TYR A 44 6.55 5.90 -20.37
C TYR A 44 6.11 7.15 -21.10
N TYR A 45 6.19 7.05 -22.43
CA TYR A 45 5.72 8.05 -23.36
C TYR A 45 4.66 7.43 -24.25
N PHE A 46 3.60 8.17 -24.53
CA PHE A 46 2.55 7.69 -25.43
C PHE A 46 2.11 8.76 -26.40
N ARG A 47 1.63 8.28 -27.55
CA ARG A 47 1.01 9.10 -28.60
C ARG A 47 -0.15 8.35 -29.21
N ILE A 48 -1.15 9.10 -29.68
CA ILE A 48 -2.36 8.55 -30.27
C ILE A 48 -2.65 9.25 -31.59
N ARG A 49 -3.23 8.53 -32.56
CA ARG A 49 -3.78 9.10 -33.79
C ARG A 49 -5.09 8.44 -34.19
N SER A 50 -5.89 9.17 -34.96
CA SER A 50 -7.12 8.62 -35.54
C SER A 50 -6.82 7.68 -36.71
N VAL A 51 -7.67 6.68 -36.87
CA VAL A 51 -7.71 5.76 -38.01
C VAL A 51 -9.12 5.83 -38.61
N ALA A 52 -9.19 6.29 -39.85
CA ALA A 52 -10.44 6.40 -40.60
C ALA A 52 -10.91 5.03 -41.13
N LYS A 53 -12.15 4.98 -41.61
CA LYS A 53 -12.80 3.74 -42.09
C LYS A 53 -12.04 3.06 -43.23
N ASP A 54 -11.45 3.85 -44.12
CA ASP A 54 -10.65 3.41 -45.27
C ASP A 54 -9.20 3.04 -44.90
N GLY A 55 -8.84 3.13 -43.61
CA GLY A 55 -7.51 2.86 -43.10
C GLY A 55 -6.57 4.07 -43.10
N TYR A 56 -7.02 5.25 -43.54
CA TYR A 56 -6.21 6.46 -43.45
C TYR A 56 -5.87 6.78 -41.99
N MET A 57 -4.59 6.99 -41.70
CA MET A 57 -4.10 7.34 -40.38
C MET A 57 -3.74 8.81 -40.32
N GLY A 58 -4.32 9.54 -39.36
CA GLY A 58 -4.02 10.94 -39.13
C GLY A 58 -2.58 11.16 -38.62
N THR A 59 -2.24 12.43 -38.39
CA THR A 59 -1.00 12.80 -37.70
C THR A 59 -1.05 12.29 -36.25
N TRP A 60 0.12 11.98 -35.70
CA TRP A 60 0.26 11.71 -34.27
C TRP A 60 -0.13 12.93 -33.44
N SER A 61 -0.69 12.69 -32.26
CA SER A 61 -0.79 13.68 -31.20
C SER A 61 0.59 14.15 -30.74
N ASP A 62 0.61 15.21 -29.93
CA ASP A 62 1.76 15.50 -29.10
C ASP A 62 2.11 14.29 -28.21
N THR A 63 3.40 14.16 -27.88
CA THR A 63 3.88 13.11 -27.00
C THR A 63 3.58 13.46 -25.55
N LEU A 64 2.83 12.60 -24.88
CA LEU A 64 2.52 12.71 -23.46
C LEU A 64 3.34 11.67 -22.69
N SER A 65 3.54 11.90 -21.39
CA SER A 65 4.27 10.97 -20.51
C SER A 65 3.48 10.62 -19.27
N PHE A 66 3.69 9.42 -18.75
CA PHE A 66 3.20 9.00 -17.45
C PHE A 66 4.26 8.18 -16.72
N ILE A 67 4.13 8.06 -15.40
CA ILE A 67 4.99 7.23 -14.57
C ILE A 67 4.11 6.15 -13.98
N LEU A 68 4.49 4.89 -14.18
CA LEU A 68 3.94 3.77 -13.47
C LEU A 68 4.81 3.52 -12.23
N ALA A 69 4.35 3.99 -11.08
CA ALA A 69 5.09 3.87 -9.82
C ALA A 69 4.87 2.49 -9.18
N PRO A 70 5.88 1.93 -8.49
CA PRO A 70 5.67 0.77 -7.64
C PRO A 70 4.72 1.10 -6.48
N PRO A 71 3.95 0.13 -5.96
CA PRO A 71 3.17 0.35 -4.76
C PRO A 71 4.09 0.67 -3.57
N PRO A 72 3.57 1.36 -2.53
CA PRO A 72 4.33 1.62 -1.31
C PRO A 72 4.95 0.34 -0.73
N PRO A 73 6.21 0.39 -0.26
CA PRO A 73 6.84 -0.77 0.38
C PRO A 73 6.09 -1.20 1.63
N THR A 74 5.98 -2.50 1.86
CA THR A 74 5.35 -3.05 3.06
C THR A 74 6.23 -2.85 4.31
N PRO A 75 5.77 -2.11 5.34
CA PRO A 75 6.54 -1.95 6.56
C PRO A 75 6.59 -3.24 7.39
N THR A 76 7.62 -3.39 8.23
CA THR A 76 7.67 -4.47 9.22
C THR A 76 7.23 -3.94 10.58
N VAL A 77 6.20 -4.56 11.17
CA VAL A 77 5.74 -4.23 12.52
C VAL A 77 6.73 -4.77 13.56
N GLU A 78 7.12 -3.93 14.52
CA GLU A 78 7.94 -4.33 15.67
C GLU A 78 7.09 -4.99 16.76
N GLN A 79 7.71 -5.65 17.73
CA GLN A 79 6.98 -6.22 18.86
C GLN A 79 6.21 -5.11 19.63
N PRO A 80 4.87 -5.21 19.76
CA PRO A 80 4.09 -4.26 20.54
C PRO A 80 4.56 -4.13 21.99
N VAL A 81 4.66 -2.90 22.48
CA VAL A 81 5.08 -2.61 23.86
C VAL A 81 3.85 -2.23 24.68
N VAL A 82 3.51 -3.06 25.66
CA VAL A 82 2.41 -2.78 26.60
C VAL A 82 2.96 -1.98 27.79
N SER A 83 2.48 -0.75 28.00
CA SER A 83 2.90 0.12 29.09
C SER A 83 1.69 0.64 29.87
N GLY A 84 1.48 0.11 31.08
CA GLY A 84 0.36 0.48 31.93
C GLY A 84 -1.01 0.26 31.25
N LYS A 85 -1.68 1.36 30.91
CA LYS A 85 -3.01 1.37 30.27
C LYS A 85 -2.94 1.58 28.75
N GLU A 86 -1.75 1.63 28.18
CA GLU A 86 -1.53 1.90 26.76
C GLU A 86 -0.69 0.80 26.10
N ILE A 87 -0.74 0.78 24.78
CA ILE A 87 0.09 -0.06 23.93
C ILE A 87 0.72 0.85 22.87
N LEU A 88 2.04 0.82 22.80
CA LEU A 88 2.81 1.45 21.76
C LEU A 88 3.06 0.43 20.64
N LEU A 89 2.62 0.78 19.43
CA LEU A 89 2.85 0.02 18.22
C LEU A 89 3.82 0.79 17.35
N ARG A 90 4.88 0.10 16.89
CA ARG A 90 5.88 0.66 16.00
C ARG A 90 6.05 -0.21 14.77
N SER A 91 6.52 0.40 13.71
CA SER A 91 6.98 -0.26 12.51
C SER A 91 8.31 0.33 12.05
N LYS A 92 9.06 -0.42 11.25
CA LYS A 92 10.23 0.15 10.58
C LYS A 92 9.77 1.18 9.56
N SER A 93 10.39 2.36 9.57
CA SER A 93 10.13 3.38 8.57
C SER A 93 10.53 2.88 7.18
N VAL A 94 9.66 3.11 6.19
CA VAL A 94 9.94 2.84 4.76
C VAL A 94 10.36 4.09 4.00
N GLY A 95 10.40 5.25 4.67
CA GLY A 95 10.79 6.53 4.09
C GLY A 95 10.08 7.70 4.78
N LYS A 96 10.55 8.91 4.49
CA LYS A 96 10.02 10.16 5.06
C LYS A 96 8.72 10.63 4.41
N ASP A 97 8.44 10.17 3.20
CA ASP A 97 7.30 10.59 2.38
C ASP A 97 6.11 9.62 2.50
N PHE A 98 6.12 8.79 3.54
CA PHE A 98 5.08 7.80 3.83
C PHE A 98 4.38 8.08 5.14
N SER A 99 3.07 7.89 5.13
CA SER A 99 2.25 7.69 6.33
C SER A 99 1.93 6.21 6.51
N TYR A 100 1.37 5.85 7.65
CA TYR A 100 1.19 4.46 8.08
C TYR A 100 -0.26 4.23 8.49
N HIS A 101 -0.82 3.11 8.06
CA HIS A 101 -2.17 2.67 8.40
C HIS A 101 -2.09 1.40 9.24
N PHE A 102 -2.31 1.55 10.54
CA PHE A 102 -2.31 0.46 11.50
C PHE A 102 -3.73 -0.10 11.68
N GLN A 103 -3.82 -1.42 11.67
CA GLN A 103 -5.02 -2.14 12.04
C GLN A 103 -4.71 -3.16 13.14
N ILE A 104 -5.65 -3.32 14.06
CA ILE A 104 -5.59 -4.34 15.11
C ILE A 104 -6.86 -5.17 15.08
N SER A 105 -6.71 -6.47 15.26
CA SER A 105 -7.81 -7.42 15.37
C SER A 105 -7.49 -8.49 16.42
N ARG A 106 -8.50 -9.27 16.81
CA ARG A 106 -8.34 -10.57 17.48
C ARG A 106 -8.41 -11.74 16.50
N ASP A 107 -8.72 -11.45 15.24
CA ASP A 107 -8.76 -12.37 14.12
C ASP A 107 -7.52 -12.14 13.25
N VAL A 108 -6.72 -13.19 13.03
CA VAL A 108 -5.47 -13.10 12.26
C VAL A 108 -5.74 -12.83 10.78
N GLN A 109 -6.94 -13.12 10.28
CA GLN A 109 -7.39 -12.77 8.93
C GLN A 109 -7.95 -11.34 8.85
N PHE A 110 -8.09 -10.64 9.97
CA PHE A 110 -8.61 -9.27 10.03
C PHE A 110 -10.02 -9.10 9.43
N ASN A 111 -10.89 -10.12 9.50
CA ASN A 111 -12.28 -9.99 9.03
C ASN A 111 -13.10 -9.05 9.93
N LYS A 112 -12.63 -8.82 11.17
CA LYS A 112 -13.21 -7.85 12.11
C LYS A 112 -12.12 -6.95 12.68
N ILE A 113 -12.08 -5.71 12.22
CA ILE A 113 -11.14 -4.71 12.72
C ILE A 113 -11.62 -4.19 14.09
N LEU A 114 -10.72 -4.14 15.06
CA LEU A 114 -10.98 -3.56 16.38
C LEU A 114 -10.48 -2.12 16.47
N ILE A 115 -9.31 -1.85 15.89
CA ILE A 115 -8.70 -0.53 15.83
C ILE A 115 -8.20 -0.32 14.41
N ASP A 116 -8.49 0.85 13.86
CA ASP A 116 -8.07 1.31 12.55
C ASP A 116 -7.59 2.76 12.70
N GLN A 117 -6.29 2.99 12.50
CA GLN A 117 -5.69 4.31 12.71
C GLN A 117 -4.63 4.61 11.66
N ARG A 118 -4.55 5.88 11.26
CA ARG A 118 -3.48 6.41 10.41
C ARG A 118 -2.53 7.29 11.23
N SER A 119 -1.26 7.28 10.87
CA SER A 119 -0.20 8.07 11.50
C SER A 119 0.78 8.59 10.45
N ASN A 120 1.26 9.82 10.61
CA ASN A 120 2.29 10.42 9.75
C ASN A 120 3.71 9.96 10.13
N ILE A 121 3.85 9.23 11.23
CA ILE A 121 5.08 8.62 11.70
C ILE A 121 4.86 7.11 11.84
N PRO A 122 5.92 6.28 11.90
CA PRO A 122 5.77 4.82 11.88
C PRO A 122 5.35 4.24 13.23
N GLU A 123 4.54 4.96 14.00
CA GLU A 123 4.04 4.55 15.31
C GLU A 123 2.66 5.10 15.64
N ILE A 124 1.95 4.37 16.50
CA ILE A 124 0.72 4.81 17.18
C ILE A 124 0.74 4.36 18.64
N THR A 125 0.08 5.14 19.50
CA THR A 125 -0.22 4.75 20.88
C THR A 125 -1.72 4.60 21.02
N ILE A 126 -2.15 3.47 21.57
CA ILE A 126 -3.57 3.15 21.75
C ILE A 126 -3.87 2.80 23.21
N PRO A 127 -5.11 3.03 23.68
CA PRO A 127 -5.54 2.49 24.96
C PRO A 127 -5.55 0.97 24.89
N LYS A 128 -5.07 0.33 25.95
CA LYS A 128 -5.07 -1.13 26.11
C LYS A 128 -6.51 -1.65 26.05
N PRO A 129 -6.85 -2.54 25.10
CA PRO A 129 -8.15 -3.20 25.05
C PRO A 129 -8.54 -3.85 26.39
N LYS A 130 -9.85 -3.84 26.70
CA LYS A 130 -10.37 -4.35 27.97
C LYS A 130 -10.19 -5.86 28.10
N ASP A 131 -10.35 -6.60 27.01
CA ASP A 131 -10.32 -8.05 27.02
C ASP A 131 -8.89 -8.58 26.96
N SER A 132 -8.60 -9.60 27.78
CA SER A 132 -7.33 -10.33 27.70
C SER A 132 -7.29 -11.30 26.52
N GLY A 133 -6.10 -11.73 26.15
CA GLY A 133 -5.87 -12.73 25.10
C GLY A 133 -4.99 -12.19 23.98
N ILE A 134 -5.00 -12.92 22.86
CA ILE A 134 -4.14 -12.65 21.70
C ILE A 134 -4.79 -11.60 20.81
N TYR A 135 -3.97 -10.67 20.35
CA TYR A 135 -4.29 -9.65 19.36
C TYR A 135 -3.26 -9.69 18.25
N PHE A 136 -3.66 -9.24 17.08
CA PHE A 136 -2.84 -9.14 15.88
C PHE A 136 -2.84 -7.69 15.43
N VAL A 137 -1.68 -7.17 15.06
CA VAL A 137 -1.51 -5.87 14.43
C VAL A 137 -0.88 -6.04 13.07
N ARG A 138 -1.33 -5.26 12.10
CA ARG A 138 -0.71 -5.11 10.79
C ARG A 138 -0.63 -3.64 10.42
N THR A 139 0.31 -3.29 9.55
CA THR A 139 0.44 -1.92 9.05
C THR A 139 0.70 -1.89 7.56
N ALA A 140 0.20 -0.86 6.87
CA ALA A 140 0.50 -0.58 5.48
C ALA A 140 1.12 0.83 5.37
N ALA A 141 2.06 1.02 4.45
CA ALA A 141 2.54 2.35 4.09
C ALA A 141 1.56 3.00 3.11
N ILE A 142 1.40 4.31 3.21
CA ILE A 142 0.61 5.14 2.32
C ILE A 142 1.53 6.24 1.78
N ASP A 143 1.63 6.37 0.47
CA ASP A 143 2.44 7.41 -0.16
C ASP A 143 1.79 8.81 -0.10
N VAL A 144 2.48 9.80 -0.68
CA VAL A 144 2.01 11.19 -0.71
C VAL A 144 0.74 11.41 -1.55
N ASN A 145 0.43 10.50 -2.48
CA ASN A 145 -0.78 10.55 -3.30
C ASN A 145 -1.97 9.89 -2.59
N GLY A 146 -1.72 9.21 -1.48
CA GLY A 146 -2.72 8.48 -0.72
C GLY A 146 -2.87 7.02 -1.15
N ASP A 147 -2.02 6.53 -2.05
CA ASP A 147 -2.00 5.14 -2.47
C ASP A 147 -1.40 4.30 -1.34
N ALA A 148 -2.09 3.22 -0.98
CA ALA A 148 -1.68 2.29 0.06
C ALA A 148 -0.98 1.07 -0.54
N GLY A 149 0.12 0.66 0.10
CA GLY A 149 0.74 -0.63 -0.18
C GLY A 149 0.01 -1.78 0.49
N GLU A 150 0.54 -2.98 0.31
CA GLU A 150 0.05 -4.16 1.02
C GLU A 150 0.26 -4.03 2.52
N PHE A 151 -0.69 -4.56 3.30
CA PHE A 151 -0.50 -4.72 4.73
C PHE A 151 0.62 -5.71 5.03
N SER A 152 1.37 -5.43 6.09
CA SER A 152 2.35 -6.35 6.65
C SER A 152 1.72 -7.69 7.04
N SER A 153 2.55 -8.73 7.09
CA SER A 153 2.21 -9.92 7.85
C SER A 153 1.78 -9.53 9.28
N PRO A 154 0.73 -10.17 9.83
CA PRO A 154 0.28 -9.84 11.18
C PRO A 154 1.34 -10.15 12.24
N GLN A 155 1.63 -9.18 13.12
CA GLN A 155 2.41 -9.39 14.33
C GLN A 155 1.47 -9.61 15.52
N SER A 156 1.68 -10.69 16.27
CA SER A 156 0.86 -11.02 17.44
C SER A 156 1.41 -10.43 18.74
N PHE A 157 0.51 -10.10 19.66
CA PHE A 157 0.85 -9.76 21.04
C PHE A 157 -0.24 -10.23 22.00
N GLU A 158 0.11 -10.47 23.26
CA GLU A 158 -0.83 -10.95 24.26
C GLU A 158 -1.11 -9.86 25.30
N ILE A 159 -2.39 -9.63 25.56
CA ILE A 159 -2.83 -8.85 26.71
C ILE A 159 -3.14 -9.81 27.86
N LYS A 160 -2.26 -9.84 28.85
CA LYS A 160 -2.52 -10.52 30.12
C LYS A 160 -3.30 -9.61 31.06
N ARG A 161 -4.28 -10.19 31.76
CA ARG A 161 -4.83 -9.65 33.01
C ARG A 161 -4.41 -10.60 34.12
N PHE A 162 -3.69 -10.07 35.11
CA PHE A 162 -3.59 -10.75 36.39
C PHE A 162 -4.92 -10.56 37.13
N PRO A 163 -5.57 -11.63 37.64
CA PRO A 163 -6.71 -11.45 38.52
C PRO A 163 -6.23 -10.72 39.78
N TYR A 164 -6.71 -9.51 39.99
CA TYR A 164 -6.30 -8.66 41.11
C TYR A 164 -6.86 -9.15 42.47
N GLU A 165 -7.42 -10.36 42.55
CA GLU A 165 -8.05 -10.91 43.76
C GLU A 165 -7.14 -11.86 44.57
N TRP A 166 -5.90 -12.13 44.14
CA TRP A 166 -5.01 -13.12 44.78
C TRP A 166 -3.70 -12.57 45.36
N ILE A 167 -3.66 -11.30 45.80
CA ILE A 167 -2.57 -10.83 46.68
C ILE A 167 -3.17 -10.23 47.96
N GLY A 168 -3.96 -11.06 48.63
CA GLY A 168 -3.88 -11.17 50.09
C GLY A 168 -2.88 -12.28 50.42
N GLY A 169 -1.59 -11.98 50.45
CA GLY A 169 -0.57 -12.87 51.02
C GLY A 169 0.51 -13.38 50.05
N GLY A 170 1.68 -12.72 50.08
CA GLY A 170 3.00 -13.34 49.92
C GLY A 170 3.39 -13.89 48.54
N GLY A 171 4.26 -13.18 47.82
CA GLY A 171 4.99 -13.78 46.71
C GLY A 171 5.71 -12.80 45.79
N LEU A 172 6.84 -12.25 46.26
CA LEU A 172 7.87 -11.67 45.40
C LEU A 172 8.41 -12.76 44.46
N ILE A 173 8.35 -12.56 43.14
CA ILE A 173 9.24 -13.25 42.19
C ILE A 173 9.75 -12.23 41.14
N LEU A 174 11.01 -11.82 41.34
CA LEU A 174 11.93 -11.34 40.30
C LEU A 174 12.15 -12.44 39.25
N LEU A 175 12.54 -12.04 38.02
CA LEU A 175 13.40 -12.72 37.02
C LEU A 175 12.84 -12.47 35.60
N LEU A 176 13.59 -12.22 34.53
CA LEU A 176 14.98 -11.81 34.25
C LEU A 176 14.98 -11.47 32.75
N LEU A 177 15.81 -10.50 32.32
CA LEU A 177 16.15 -10.22 30.92
C LEU A 177 16.74 -11.45 30.22
N LEU A 178 16.42 -11.64 28.93
CA LEU A 178 17.33 -12.26 27.97
C LEU A 178 17.20 -11.60 26.59
N ALA A 179 18.31 -10.98 26.18
CA ALA A 179 18.60 -10.60 24.81
C ALA A 179 18.93 -11.86 23.99
N VAL A 180 18.67 -11.82 22.68
CA VAL A 180 19.35 -12.71 21.71
C VAL A 180 19.76 -11.86 20.52
N GLN A 181 21.08 -11.60 20.51
CA GLN A 181 22.07 -11.68 19.43
C GLN A 181 21.68 -11.30 18.00
#